data_AF-A0A6P2AVW5-F1
#
_entry.id   AF-A0A6P2AVW5-F1
#
_cell.length_a   1.000
_cell.length_b   1.000
_cell.length_c   1.000
_cell.angle_alpha   90.00
_cell.angle_beta   90.00
_cell.angle_gamma   90.00
#
_symmetry.space_group_name_H-M   'P 1'
#
loop_
_entity.id
_entity.type
_entity.pdbx_description
1 polymer ?
#
loop_
_entity_poly.entity_id
_entity_poly.type
_entity_poly.pdbx_seq_one_letter_code
_entity_poly.pdbx_strand_id
1 'polypeptide(L)'
;MNATSARLTSLDAFRGLAIASMILVNTPGSWSHVYPPLLHAEWHGFTPTDLVFPAFLFIAGVAMAFSLHKYQEGATPNRAVYLRLARRCALLFLLGLGLNSLTLILRNWPSPDFANLRIFGVLQRISLAYLGGSLLVLHLQRRWLWLTVGGILLLYWGLLTLVPVPGFGSGDLSPEGNLVGYIDRTLF
;
A
#
# COMPACT_ATOMS: atom_id res chain seq x y z
N MET A 1 -38.18 -4.32 -7.04
CA MET A 1 -37.69 -4.11 -5.66
C MET A 1 -36.18 -3.93 -5.75
N ASN A 2 -35.69 -2.69 -5.60
CA ASN A 2 -34.24 -2.43 -5.63
C ASN A 2 -33.64 -3.09 -4.38
N ALA A 3 -32.85 -4.14 -4.56
CA ALA A 3 -32.05 -4.68 -3.47
C ALA A 3 -31.11 -3.57 -2.98
N THR A 4 -31.43 -2.97 -1.83
CA THR A 4 -30.52 -2.10 -1.12
C THR A 4 -29.30 -2.93 -0.79
N SER A 5 -28.17 -2.63 -1.44
CA SER A 5 -26.86 -3.20 -1.12
C SER A 5 -26.65 -3.07 0.39
N ALA A 6 -26.78 -4.16 1.14
CA ALA A 6 -26.61 -4.16 2.57
C ALA A 6 -25.17 -3.71 2.88
N ARG A 7 -25.05 -2.57 3.58
CA ARG A 7 -23.75 -2.05 4.00
C ARG A 7 -23.15 -2.99 5.02
N LEU A 8 -21.91 -3.45 4.77
CA LEU A 8 -21.22 -4.35 5.68
C LEU A 8 -20.62 -3.56 6.86
N THR A 9 -21.35 -3.46 7.96
CA THR A 9 -20.90 -2.73 9.16
C THR A 9 -19.57 -3.27 9.72
N SER A 10 -19.35 -4.59 9.65
CA SER A 10 -18.09 -5.23 10.07
C SER A 10 -16.89 -4.75 9.25
N LEU A 11 -17.08 -4.53 7.95
CA LEU A 11 -16.04 -4.03 7.05
C LEU A 11 -15.63 -2.60 7.42
N ASP A 12 -16.62 -1.76 7.70
CA ASP A 12 -16.37 -0.37 8.09
C ASP A 12 -15.73 -0.28 9.49
N ALA A 13 -16.18 -1.10 10.44
CA ALA A 13 -15.60 -1.18 11.77
C ALA A 13 -14.13 -1.61 11.72
N PHE A 14 -13.80 -2.64 10.92
CA PHE A 14 -12.42 -3.10 10.77
C PHE A 14 -11.52 -2.04 10.12
N ARG A 15 -12.02 -1.33 9.10
CA ARG A 15 -11.30 -0.19 8.50
C ARG A 15 -11.02 0.91 9.51
N GLY A 16 -12.02 1.26 10.32
CA GLY A 16 -11.88 2.25 11.39
C GLY A 16 -10.83 1.82 12.41
N LEU A 17 -10.86 0.56 12.85
CA LEU A 17 -9.88 0.01 13.77
C LEU A 17 -8.46 0.03 13.20
N ALA A 18 -8.27 -0.33 11.92
CA ALA A 18 -6.96 -0.29 11.27
C ALA A 18 -6.39 1.14 11.21
N ILE A 19 -7.24 2.13 10.90
CA ILE A 19 -6.82 3.55 10.88
C ILE A 19 -6.51 4.05 12.30
N ALA A 20 -7.36 3.73 13.28
CA ALA A 20 -7.13 4.10 14.67
C ALA A 20 -5.82 3.50 15.21
N SER A 21 -5.56 2.23 14.89
CA SER A 21 -4.31 1.55 15.24
C SER A 21 -3.11 2.21 14.56
N MET A 22 -3.23 2.59 13.28
CA MET A 22 -2.18 3.29 12.54
C MET A 22 -1.84 4.64 13.17
N ILE A 23 -2.83 5.38 13.66
CA ILE A 23 -2.60 6.65 14.37
C ILE A 23 -1.92 6.38 15.71
N LEU A 24 -2.39 5.39 16.47
CA LEU A 24 -1.87 5.04 17.79
C LEU A 24 -0.37 4.70 17.74
N VAL A 25 0.05 3.88 16.77
CA VAL A 25 1.43 3.39 16.68
C VAL A 25 2.39 4.41 16.05
N ASN A 26 1.91 5.28 15.17
CA ASN A 26 2.73 6.33 14.55
C ASN A 26 2.85 7.60 15.40
N THR A 27 1.93 7.79 16.35
CA THR A 27 1.88 9.00 17.19
C THR A 27 1.77 8.62 18.67
N PRO A 28 2.82 8.02 19.27
CA PRO A 28 2.78 7.63 20.69
C PRO A 28 2.85 8.82 21.65
N GLY A 29 2.97 10.06 21.15
CA GLY A 29 3.16 11.29 21.93
C GLY A 29 4.59 11.44 22.45
N SER A 30 5.14 10.40 23.08
CA SER A 30 6.53 10.32 23.53
C SER A 30 7.18 9.00 23.12
N TRP A 31 8.29 9.08 22.36
CA TRP A 31 9.07 7.91 21.96
C TRP A 31 9.86 7.27 23.11
N SER A 32 10.01 7.95 24.25
CA SER A 32 10.71 7.40 25.42
C SER A 32 9.83 6.53 26.32
N HIS A 33 8.50 6.58 26.15
CA HIS A 33 7.53 5.87 27.01
C HIS A 33 6.49 5.14 26.15
N VAL A 34 6.95 4.29 25.24
CA VAL A 34 6.07 3.49 24.37
C VAL A 34 5.94 2.08 24.96
N TYR A 35 4.72 1.57 25.04
CA TYR A 35 4.48 0.19 25.44
C TYR A 35 5.14 -0.76 24.43
N PRO A 36 5.89 -1.80 24.87
CA PRO A 36 6.64 -2.67 23.96
C PRO A 36 5.82 -3.27 22.80
N PRO A 37 4.54 -3.68 22.95
CA PRO A 37 3.75 -4.18 21.82
C PRO A 37 3.43 -3.13 20.73
N LEU A 38 3.51 -1.84 21.06
CA LEU A 38 3.28 -0.72 20.14
C LEU A 38 4.56 -0.29 19.39
N LEU A 39 5.69 -0.93 19.68
CA LEU A 39 6.94 -0.73 18.96
C LEU A 39 7.03 -1.71 17.78
N HIS A 40 7.71 -1.27 16.73
CA HIS A 40 8.09 -2.13 15.62
C HIS A 40 9.22 -3.07 16.04
N ALA A 41 9.28 -4.25 15.43
CA ALA A 41 10.51 -5.06 15.48
C ALA A 41 11.64 -4.28 14.78
N GLU A 42 12.89 -4.43 15.26
CA GLU A 42 14.03 -3.70 14.70
C GLU A 42 14.31 -4.08 13.25
N TRP A 43 14.25 -5.38 12.94
CA TRP A 43 14.33 -5.90 11.58
C TRP A 43 13.81 -7.34 11.50
N HIS A 44 14.42 -8.23 12.30
CA HIS A 44 13.94 -9.58 12.51
C HIS A 44 13.02 -9.62 13.71
N GLY A 45 11.85 -10.20 13.54
CA GLY A 45 10.84 -10.28 14.58
C GLY A 45 9.46 -9.99 14.01
N PHE A 46 8.49 -9.94 14.91
CA PHE A 46 7.11 -9.69 14.56
C PHE A 46 6.38 -9.12 15.77
N THR A 47 5.91 -7.88 15.66
CA THR A 47 5.06 -7.25 16.67
C THR A 47 3.65 -7.01 16.13
N PRO A 48 2.65 -6.82 17.00
CA PRO A 48 1.30 -6.45 16.56
C PRO A 48 1.27 -5.18 15.69
N THR A 49 2.22 -4.27 15.91
CA THR A 49 2.34 -3.01 15.17
C THR A 49 2.67 -3.25 13.69
N ASP A 50 3.49 -4.26 13.40
CA ASP A 50 3.88 -4.62 12.03
C ASP A 50 2.70 -5.13 11.19
N LEU A 51 1.64 -5.61 11.84
CA LEU A 51 0.42 -6.07 11.18
C LEU A 51 -0.55 -4.96 10.79
N VAL A 52 -0.43 -3.76 11.36
CA VAL A 52 -1.41 -2.69 11.18
C VAL A 52 -1.53 -2.27 9.71
N PHE A 53 -0.39 -2.04 9.04
CA PHE A 53 -0.38 -1.63 7.64
C PHE A 53 -0.84 -2.76 6.69
N PRO A 54 -0.35 -4.02 6.80
CA PRO A 54 -0.89 -5.16 6.06
C PRO A 54 -2.41 -5.36 6.26
N ALA A 55 -2.90 -5.24 7.49
CA ALA A 55 -4.33 -5.37 7.78
C ALA A 55 -5.16 -4.27 7.08
N PHE A 56 -4.66 -3.04 7.08
CA PHE A 56 -5.28 -1.92 6.34
C PHE A 56 -5.34 -2.18 4.83
N LEU A 57 -4.24 -2.65 4.24
CA LEU A 57 -4.21 -2.99 2.81
C LEU A 57 -5.15 -4.14 2.46
N PHE A 58 -5.17 -5.18 3.30
CA PHE A 58 -6.05 -6.33 3.12
C PHE A 58 -7.51 -5.91 3.11
N ILE A 59 -7.95 -5.15 4.12
CA ILE A 59 -9.36 -4.74 4.21
C ILE A 59 -9.75 -3.77 3.09
N ALA A 60 -8.82 -2.90 2.65
CA ALA A 60 -9.04 -2.03 1.50
C ALA A 60 -9.21 -2.85 0.21
N GLY A 61 -8.43 -3.93 0.05
CA GLY A 61 -8.56 -4.89 -1.06
C GLY A 61 -9.88 -5.66 -1.01
N VAL A 62 -10.31 -6.13 0.15
CA VAL A 62 -11.61 -6.80 0.35
C VAL A 62 -12.76 -5.86 -0.04
N ALA A 63 -12.73 -4.61 0.44
CA ALA A 63 -13.73 -3.61 0.08
C ALA A 63 -13.78 -3.35 -1.44
N MET A 64 -12.61 -3.31 -2.09
CA MET A 64 -12.50 -3.17 -3.54
C MET A 64 -13.13 -4.38 -4.26
N ALA A 65 -12.80 -5.60 -3.85
CA ALA A 65 -13.32 -6.83 -4.44
C ALA A 65 -14.85 -6.91 -4.35
N PHE A 66 -15.44 -6.58 -3.20
CA PHE A 66 -16.90 -6.51 -3.07
C PHE A 66 -17.52 -5.45 -3.98
N SER A 67 -16.89 -4.28 -4.14
CA SER A 67 -17.39 -3.21 -5.00
C SER A 67 -17.39 -3.57 -6.49
N LEU A 68 -16.51 -4.50 -6.88
CA LEU A 68 -16.37 -4.97 -8.27
C LEU A 68 -16.97 -6.36 -8.50
N HIS A 69 -17.53 -6.99 -7.47
CA HIS A 69 -17.97 -8.39 -7.52
C HIS A 69 -18.96 -8.67 -8.66
N LYS A 70 -19.90 -7.75 -8.91
CA LYS A 70 -20.87 -7.85 -10.00
C LYS A 70 -20.26 -8.01 -11.40
N TYR A 71 -19.03 -7.52 -11.63
CA TYR A 71 -18.34 -7.69 -12.91
C TYR A 71 -17.71 -9.07 -13.04
N GLN A 72 -17.44 -9.74 -11.92
CA GLN A 72 -17.01 -11.14 -11.91
C GLN A 72 -18.18 -12.10 -12.18
N GLU A 73 -19.42 -11.66 -11.98
CA GLU A 73 -20.65 -12.42 -12.26
C GLU A 73 -21.15 -12.24 -13.71
N GLY A 74 -20.35 -11.62 -14.58
CA GLY A 74 -20.64 -11.49 -16.01
C GLY A 74 -21.15 -10.12 -16.44
N ALA A 75 -21.28 -9.14 -15.54
CA ALA A 75 -21.55 -7.77 -15.95
C ALA A 75 -20.34 -7.19 -16.71
N THR A 76 -20.59 -6.48 -17.81
CA THR A 76 -19.53 -5.84 -18.60
C THR A 76 -19.13 -4.50 -17.98
N PRO A 77 -17.83 -4.26 -17.71
CA PRO A 77 -17.38 -2.97 -17.19
C PRO A 77 -17.47 -1.89 -18.28
N ASN A 78 -18.19 -0.81 -17.99
CA ASN A 78 -18.29 0.34 -18.89
C ASN A 78 -17.16 1.36 -18.62
N ARG A 79 -16.89 2.27 -19.57
CA ARG A 79 -15.90 3.36 -19.46
C ARG A 79 -16.02 4.17 -18.15
N ALA A 80 -17.24 4.35 -17.64
CA ALA A 80 -17.48 5.03 -16.37
C ALA A 80 -16.80 4.34 -15.16
N VAL A 81 -16.63 3.02 -15.19
CA VAL A 81 -15.95 2.26 -14.14
C VAL A 81 -14.46 2.57 -14.16
N TYR A 82 -13.84 2.49 -15.34
CA TYR A 82 -12.42 2.82 -15.53
C TYR A 82 -12.11 4.26 -15.14
N LEU A 83 -12.94 5.23 -15.55
CA LEU A 83 -12.78 6.64 -15.17
C LEU A 83 -12.91 6.84 -13.66
N ARG A 84 -13.81 6.11 -12.99
CA ARG A 84 -13.95 6.16 -11.53
C ARG A 84 -12.70 5.63 -10.83
N LEU A 85 -12.16 4.50 -11.29
CA LEU A 85 -10.92 3.91 -10.75
C LEU A 85 -9.71 4.83 -10.99
N ALA A 86 -9.57 5.34 -12.21
CA ALA A 86 -8.51 6.28 -12.57
C ALA A 86 -8.60 7.58 -11.76
N ARG A 87 -9.81 8.15 -11.60
CA ARG A 87 -10.02 9.34 -10.76
C ARG A 87 -9.65 9.08 -9.31
N ARG A 88 -10.04 7.93 -8.74
CA ARG A 88 -9.66 7.57 -7.37
C ARG A 88 -8.15 7.44 -7.21
N CYS A 89 -7.49 6.79 -8.18
CA CYS A 89 -6.03 6.67 -8.20
C CYS A 89 -5.36 8.05 -8.27
N ALA A 90 -5.78 8.90 -9.22
CA ALA A 90 -5.26 10.24 -9.40
C ALA A 90 -5.47 11.12 -8.15
N LEU A 91 -6.66 11.11 -7.54
CA LEU A 91 -6.93 11.87 -6.32
C LEU A 91 -6.04 11.44 -5.16
N LEU A 92 -5.88 10.13 -4.93
CA LEU A 92 -5.00 9.62 -3.87
C LEU A 92 -3.52 9.95 -4.15
N PHE A 93 -3.10 9.85 -5.41
CA PHE A 93 -1.73 10.16 -5.82
C PHE A 93 -1.41 11.65 -5.65
N LEU A 94 -2.29 12.52 -6.13
CA LEU A 94 -2.16 13.98 -5.99
C LEU A 94 -2.23 14.42 -4.53
N LEU A 95 -3.10 13.81 -3.72
CA LEU A 95 -3.14 14.06 -2.28
C LEU A 95 -1.81 13.69 -1.61
N GLY A 96 -1.25 12.52 -1.95
CA GLY A 96 0.06 12.11 -1.45
C GLY A 96 1.18 13.08 -1.85
N LEU A 97 1.19 13.53 -3.11
CA LEU A 97 2.17 14.53 -3.56
C LEU A 97 1.99 15.87 -2.85
N GLY A 98 0.75 16.32 -2.66
CA GLY A 98 0.45 17.56 -1.93
C GLY A 98 0.89 17.51 -0.47
N LEU A 99 0.73 16.37 0.21
CA LEU A 99 1.22 16.19 1.58
C LEU A 99 2.75 16.16 1.64
N ASN A 100 3.42 15.50 0.68
CA ASN A 100 4.87 15.47 0.60
C ASN A 100 5.46 16.87 0.33
N SER A 101 4.88 17.61 -0.62
CA SER A 101 5.31 18.98 -0.93
C SER A 101 5.06 19.94 0.23
N LEU A 102 3.89 19.85 0.88
CA LEU A 102 3.58 20.66 2.06
C LEU A 102 4.57 20.39 3.20
N THR A 103 4.90 19.12 3.46
CA THR A 103 5.86 18.76 4.52
C THR A 103 7.25 19.34 4.25
N LEU A 104 7.68 19.31 2.99
CA LEU A 104 8.97 19.88 2.56
C LEU A 104 8.99 21.40 2.73
N ILE A 105 7.91 22.08 2.31
CA ILE A 105 7.77 23.54 2.48
C ILE A 105 7.82 23.93 3.95
N LEU A 106 7.08 23.21 4.81
CA LEU A 106 7.01 23.52 6.25
C LEU A 106 8.33 23.24 6.98
N ARG A 107 9.08 22.20 6.58
CA ARG A 107 10.37 21.84 7.22
C ARG A 107 11.53 22.71 6.78
N ASN A 108 11.57 23.13 5.51
CA ASN A 108 12.72 23.79 4.90
C ASN A 108 12.47 25.28 4.59
N TRP A 109 11.46 25.89 5.22
CA TRP A 109 11.18 27.32 5.06
C TRP A 109 12.35 28.16 5.59
N PRO A 110 12.86 29.16 4.85
CA PRO A 110 12.30 29.78 3.63
C PRO A 110 12.84 29.26 2.28
N SER A 111 13.80 28.32 2.27
CA SER A 111 14.43 27.78 1.06
C SER A 111 14.06 26.29 0.85
N PRO A 112 12.84 25.98 0.39
CA PRO A 112 12.43 24.62 0.12
C PRO A 112 13.21 24.02 -1.06
N ASP A 113 13.93 22.94 -0.78
CA ASP A 113 14.65 22.18 -1.81
C ASP A 113 13.74 21.17 -2.51
N PHE A 114 13.11 21.60 -3.60
CA PHE A 114 12.25 20.75 -4.42
C PHE A 114 13.01 19.70 -5.24
N ALA A 115 14.35 19.76 -5.30
CA ALA A 115 15.14 18.75 -6.03
C ALA A 115 15.07 17.38 -5.37
N ASN A 116 14.93 17.34 -4.04
CA ASN A 116 14.84 16.12 -3.24
C ASN A 116 13.38 15.75 -2.88
N LEU A 117 12.41 16.18 -3.69
CA LEU A 117 11.00 15.87 -3.41
C LEU A 117 10.73 14.37 -3.58
N ARG A 118 10.39 13.70 -2.47
CA ARG A 118 10.00 12.28 -2.48
C ARG A 118 8.67 12.08 -3.22
N ILE A 119 8.75 11.65 -4.47
CA ILE A 119 7.57 11.41 -5.33
C ILE A 119 6.75 10.22 -4.83
N PHE A 120 7.42 9.12 -4.45
CA PHE A 120 6.76 7.87 -4.04
C PHE A 120 6.59 7.78 -2.52
N GLY A 121 5.45 8.28 -2.04
CA GLY A 121 4.96 8.05 -0.67
C GLY A 121 4.00 6.86 -0.56
N VAL A 122 3.52 6.62 0.66
CA VAL A 122 2.61 5.50 0.97
C VAL A 122 1.30 5.61 0.20
N LEU A 123 0.72 6.81 0.09
CA LEU A 123 -0.55 7.04 -0.62
C LEU A 123 -0.44 6.77 -2.12
N GLN A 124 0.68 7.15 -2.74
CA GLN A 124 0.99 6.89 -4.15
C GLN A 124 1.14 5.38 -4.41
N ARG A 125 1.83 4.66 -3.52
CA ARG A 125 1.97 3.20 -3.61
C ARG A 125 0.61 2.49 -3.47
N ILE A 126 -0.22 2.92 -2.51
CA ILE A 126 -1.58 2.40 -2.33
C ILE A 126 -2.45 2.67 -3.56
N SER A 127 -2.37 3.87 -4.15
CA SER A 127 -3.21 4.23 -5.29
C SER A 127 -2.90 3.38 -6.52
N LEU A 128 -1.61 3.17 -6.81
CA LEU A 128 -1.15 2.31 -7.90
C LEU A 128 -1.52 0.84 -7.66
N ALA A 129 -1.30 0.32 -6.44
CA ALA A 129 -1.68 -1.04 -6.08
C ALA A 129 -3.20 -1.26 -6.18
N TYR A 130 -4.00 -0.28 -5.74
CA TYR A 130 -5.46 -0.30 -5.88
C TYR A 130 -5.87 -0.33 -7.36
N LEU A 131 -5.27 0.52 -8.19
CA LEU A 131 -5.57 0.56 -9.62
C LEU A 131 -5.21 -0.77 -10.29
N GLY A 132 -3.98 -1.25 -10.11
CA GLY A 132 -3.53 -2.52 -10.65
C GLY A 132 -4.40 -3.69 -10.20
N GLY A 133 -4.65 -3.81 -8.89
CA GLY A 133 -5.52 -4.84 -8.31
C GLY A 133 -6.94 -4.79 -8.86
N SER A 134 -7.53 -3.59 -9.00
CA SER A 134 -8.86 -3.43 -9.58
C SER A 134 -8.93 -3.84 -11.05
N LEU A 135 -7.88 -3.54 -11.84
CA LEU A 135 -7.80 -3.96 -13.24
C LEU A 135 -7.64 -5.48 -13.36
N LEU A 136 -6.81 -6.11 -12.51
CA LEU A 136 -6.71 -7.57 -12.46
C LEU A 136 -8.07 -8.20 -12.17
N VAL A 137 -8.78 -7.71 -11.15
CA VAL A 137 -10.11 -8.21 -10.76
C VAL A 137 -11.15 -8.07 -11.89
N LEU A 138 -11.06 -7.01 -12.70
CA LEU A 138 -11.98 -6.76 -13.81
C LEU A 138 -11.71 -7.63 -15.05
N HIS A 139 -10.45 -7.96 -15.34
CA HIS A 139 -10.08 -8.65 -16.59
C HIS A 139 -9.75 -10.13 -16.41
N LEU A 140 -9.43 -10.58 -15.19
CA LEU A 140 -9.04 -11.96 -14.93
C LEU A 140 -10.15 -12.73 -14.21
N GLN A 141 -10.37 -13.96 -14.65
CA GLN A 141 -11.20 -14.91 -13.92
C GLN A 141 -10.52 -15.31 -12.61
N ARG A 142 -11.32 -15.78 -11.64
CA ARG A 142 -10.83 -16.17 -10.31
C ARG A 142 -9.65 -17.15 -10.32
N ARG A 143 -9.62 -18.11 -11.25
CA ARG A 143 -8.48 -19.04 -11.42
C ARG A 143 -7.17 -18.33 -11.79
N TRP A 144 -7.25 -17.38 -12.71
CA TRP A 144 -6.09 -16.63 -13.19
C TRP A 144 -5.62 -15.61 -12.15
N LEU A 145 -6.54 -15.06 -11.35
CA LEU A 145 -6.16 -14.20 -10.22
C LEU A 145 -5.24 -14.91 -9.23
N TRP A 146 -5.55 -16.15 -8.85
CA TRP A 146 -4.68 -16.93 -7.95
C TRP A 146 -3.30 -17.18 -8.55
N LEU A 147 -3.25 -17.53 -9.85
CA LEU A 147 -1.99 -17.71 -10.57
C LEU A 147 -1.18 -16.41 -10.65
N THR A 148 -1.83 -15.28 -10.94
CA THR A 148 -1.17 -13.97 -10.99
C THR A 148 -0.64 -13.56 -9.62
N VAL A 149 -1.41 -13.78 -8.54
CA VAL A 149 -0.94 -13.49 -7.17
C VAL A 149 0.27 -14.36 -6.83
N GLY A 150 0.20 -15.67 -7.07
CA GLY A 150 1.34 -16.58 -6.87
C GLY A 150 2.55 -16.17 -7.70
N GLY A 151 2.34 -15.82 -8.97
CA GLY A 151 3.39 -15.35 -9.88
C GLY A 151 4.05 -14.06 -9.41
N ILE A 152 3.29 -13.07 -8.95
CA ILE A 152 3.83 -11.82 -8.40
C ILE A 152 4.67 -12.09 -7.15
N LEU A 153 4.18 -12.95 -6.24
CA LEU A 153 4.91 -13.28 -5.00
C LEU A 153 6.20 -14.05 -5.30
N LEU A 154 6.16 -15.04 -6.18
CA LEU A 154 7.34 -15.81 -6.59
C LEU A 154 8.34 -14.94 -7.36
N LEU A 155 7.86 -14.06 -8.24
CA LEU A 155 8.71 -13.10 -8.94
C LEU A 155 9.39 -12.16 -7.94
N TYR A 156 8.63 -11.59 -6.99
CA TYR A 156 9.18 -10.70 -5.98
C TYR A 156 10.22 -11.41 -5.10
N TRP A 157 9.93 -12.62 -4.64
CA TRP A 157 10.88 -13.44 -3.89
C TRP A 157 12.14 -13.76 -4.71
N GLY A 158 11.98 -14.16 -5.97
CA GLY A 158 13.10 -14.43 -6.87
C GLY A 158 13.96 -13.19 -7.13
N LEU A 159 13.35 -12.02 -7.30
CA LEU A 159 14.07 -10.76 -7.42
C LEU A 159 14.89 -10.46 -6.16
N LEU A 160 14.32 -10.63 -4.97
CA LEU A 160 15.02 -10.37 -3.72
C LEU A 160 16.18 -11.34 -3.45
N THR A 161 16.04 -12.60 -3.88
CA THR A 161 17.00 -13.66 -3.51
C THR A 161 18.06 -13.93 -4.58
N LEU A 162 17.73 -13.75 -5.85
CA LEU A 162 18.60 -14.14 -6.97
C LEU A 162 19.32 -12.95 -7.61
N VAL A 163 18.78 -11.73 -7.52
CA VAL A 163 19.43 -10.56 -8.11
C VAL A 163 20.54 -10.07 -7.18
N PRO A 164 21.81 -10.01 -7.66
CA PRO A 164 22.89 -9.52 -6.84
C PRO A 164 22.83 -7.99 -6.69
N VAL A 165 22.94 -7.52 -5.45
CA VAL A 165 23.05 -6.10 -5.12
C VAL A 165 24.53 -5.71 -5.10
N PRO A 166 24.93 -4.61 -5.78
CA PRO A 166 26.31 -4.16 -5.77
C PRO A 166 26.84 -3.93 -4.35
N GLY A 167 27.93 -4.61 -3.99
CA GLY A 167 28.57 -4.52 -2.67
C GLY A 167 28.09 -5.55 -1.64
N PHE A 168 26.96 -6.22 -1.86
CA PHE A 168 26.37 -7.17 -0.89
C PHE A 168 26.15 -8.59 -1.46
N GLY A 169 26.10 -8.73 -2.79
CA GLY A 169 25.86 -10.02 -3.45
C GLY A 169 24.38 -10.36 -3.58
N SER A 170 24.07 -11.61 -3.92
CA SER A 170 22.69 -12.11 -4.07
C SER A 170 22.18 -12.73 -2.78
N GLY A 171 20.91 -12.52 -2.45
CA GLY A 171 20.25 -13.19 -1.32
C GLY A 171 20.40 -12.49 0.03
N ASP A 172 21.00 -11.29 0.06
CA ASP A 172 21.06 -10.48 1.26
C ASP A 172 19.70 -9.80 1.53
N LEU A 173 19.07 -10.16 2.64
CA LEU A 173 17.79 -9.61 3.11
C LEU A 173 17.96 -8.68 4.32
N SER A 174 19.17 -8.21 4.59
CA SER A 174 19.45 -7.18 5.60
C SER A 174 18.87 -5.81 5.19
N PRO A 175 18.72 -4.85 6.11
CA PRO A 175 18.24 -3.50 5.77
C PRO A 175 19.14 -2.79 4.73
N GLU A 176 20.43 -3.11 4.76
CA GLU A 176 21.47 -2.47 3.95
C GLU A 176 21.64 -3.16 2.61
N GLY A 177 21.71 -4.50 2.58
CA GLY A 177 22.02 -5.26 1.38
C GLY A 177 20.83 -5.66 0.51
N ASN A 178 19.59 -5.44 0.96
CA ASN A 178 18.43 -5.84 0.17
C ASN A 178 18.21 -4.99 -1.09
N LEU A 179 17.71 -5.64 -2.13
CA LEU A 179 17.48 -5.04 -3.45
C LEU A 179 16.54 -3.82 -3.40
N VAL A 180 15.50 -3.86 -2.55
CA VAL A 180 14.51 -2.78 -2.46
C VAL A 180 15.14 -1.51 -1.89
N GLY A 181 15.94 -1.65 -0.82
CA GLY A 181 16.66 -0.55 -0.19
C GLY A 181 17.73 0.02 -1.13
N TYR A 182 18.41 -0.83 -1.89
CA TYR A 182 19.34 -0.36 -2.93
C TYR A 182 18.64 0.51 -3.97
N ILE A 183 17.52 0.03 -4.53
CA ILE A 183 16.74 0.79 -5.51
C ILE A 183 16.21 2.10 -4.91
N ASP A 184 15.65 2.07 -3.70
CA ASP A 184 15.10 3.26 -3.03
C ASP A 184 16.19 4.33 -2.87
N ARG A 185 17.40 3.97 -2.40
CA ARG A 185 18.53 4.91 -2.23
C ARG A 185 19.16 5.40 -3.53
N THR A 186 19.00 4.65 -4.62
CA THR A 186 19.55 5.07 -5.93
C THR A 186 18.63 6.02 -6.68
N LEU A 187 17.32 5.92 -6.44
CA LEU A 187 16.29 6.70 -7.14
C LEU A 187 15.75 7.87 -6.31
N PHE A 188 15.87 7.83 -4.99
CA PHE A 188 15.33 8.82 -4.04
C PHE A 188 16.35 9.17 -2.97
#